data_AF-A0A924D1J0-F1
#
_entry.id   AF-A0A924D1J0-F1
#
_cell.length_a   1.000
_cell.length_b   1.000
_cell.length_c   1.000
_cell.angle_alpha   90.00
_cell.angle_beta   90.00
_cell.angle_gamma   90.00
#
_symmetry.space_group_name_H-M   'P 1'
#
loop_
_entity.id
_entity.type
_entity.pdbx_description
1 polymer ?
#
loop_
_entity_poly.entity_id
_entity_poly.type
_entity_poly.pdbx_seq_one_letter_code
_entity_poly.pdbx_strand_id
1 'polypeptide(L)'
;MRLGDLADGGGNQLVTGFAIDHRKVAPGTVFGAFRGARVNGEDFIPAAIAAGAIAVVTRTGVPVTSAIAIHADEPRAVFARLAAKFFAPFPATTVAVTGTNGKTSSAELVRQLWRQAGHVAASIG
;
A
#
# COMPACT_ATOMS: atom_id res chain seq x y z
N MET A 1 1.93 -5.86 -13.98
CA MET A 1 0.51 -6.24 -13.78
C MET A 1 -0.36 -5.11 -14.29
N ARG A 2 -1.47 -5.41 -14.97
CA ARG A 2 -2.40 -4.38 -15.45
C ARG A 2 -3.32 -3.97 -14.31
N LEU A 3 -3.82 -2.74 -14.34
CA LEU A 3 -4.72 -2.26 -13.29
C LEU A 3 -6.01 -3.09 -13.21
N GLY A 4 -6.54 -3.54 -14.35
CA GLY A 4 -7.68 -4.46 -14.41
C GLY A 4 -7.46 -5.83 -13.75
N ASP A 5 -6.20 -6.27 -13.58
CA ASP A 5 -5.89 -7.51 -12.85
C ASP A 5 -5.99 -7.31 -11.33
N LEU A 6 -5.90 -6.05 -10.87
CA LEU A 6 -5.87 -5.68 -9.45
C LEU A 6 -7.25 -5.28 -8.93
N ALA A 7 -7.93 -4.41 -9.68
CA ALA A 7 -9.20 -3.79 -9.31
C ALA A 7 -10.24 -3.95 -10.42
N ASP A 8 -11.46 -4.31 -10.02
CA ASP A 8 -12.59 -4.45 -10.94
C ASP A 8 -12.89 -3.11 -11.62
N GLY A 9 -13.08 -3.12 -12.94
CA GLY A 9 -13.22 -1.90 -13.74
C GLY A 9 -11.90 -1.15 -14.00
N GLY A 10 -10.75 -1.72 -13.61
CA GLY A 10 -9.44 -1.18 -13.95
C GLY A 10 -9.15 -1.24 -15.46
N GLY A 11 -8.54 -0.19 -15.99
CA GLY A 11 -8.14 -0.12 -17.40
C GLY A 11 -6.94 -1.00 -17.74
N ASN A 12 -6.56 -0.99 -19.02
CA ASN A 12 -5.42 -1.74 -19.54
C ASN A 12 -4.04 -1.12 -19.23
N GLN A 13 -4.00 -0.14 -18.32
CA GLN A 13 -2.78 0.60 -17.96
C GLN A 13 -1.87 -0.25 -17.08
N LEU A 14 -0.56 -0.12 -17.28
CA LEU A 14 0.46 -0.84 -16.51
C LEU A 14 0.65 -0.19 -15.14
N VAL A 15 0.52 -0.98 -14.07
CA VAL A 15 0.87 -0.56 -12.72
C VAL A 15 2.36 -0.76 -12.48
N THR A 16 3.03 0.30 -12.04
CA THR A 16 4.49 0.31 -11.76
C THR A 16 4.79 0.38 -10.26
N GLY A 17 3.84 0.84 -9.45
CA GLY A 17 4.03 0.94 -8.01
C GLY A 17 2.83 1.47 -7.25
N PHE A 18 3.01 1.64 -5.95
CA PHE A 18 2.01 2.14 -5.00
C PHE A 18 2.65 3.24 -4.14
N ALA A 19 1.93 4.34 -3.92
CA ALA A 19 2.39 5.42 -3.07
C ALA A 19 1.24 6.01 -2.24
N ILE A 20 1.53 6.36 -0.99
CA ILE A 20 0.62 7.14 -0.11
C ILE A 20 1.11 8.57 0.11
N ASP A 21 2.28 8.90 -0.46
CA ASP A 21 2.92 10.21 -0.43
C ASP A 21 3.06 10.67 -1.89
N HIS A 22 2.39 11.76 -2.25
CA HIS A 22 2.35 12.27 -3.63
C HIS A 22 3.75 12.60 -4.16
N ARG A 23 4.71 12.92 -3.28
CA ARG A 23 6.11 13.21 -3.65
C ARG A 23 6.88 11.99 -4.13
N LYS A 24 6.36 10.79 -3.86
CA LYS A 24 6.95 9.50 -4.29
C LYS A 24 6.20 8.88 -5.48
N VAL A 25 5.22 9.60 -6.02
CA VAL A 25 4.48 9.14 -7.19
C VAL A 25 5.37 9.26 -8.43
N ALA A 26 5.33 8.23 -9.26
CA ALA A 26 5.93 8.18 -10.58
C ALA A 26 4.89 7.66 -11.59
N PRO A 27 5.14 7.80 -12.91
CA PRO A 27 4.25 7.27 -13.93
C PRO A 27 3.87 5.80 -13.72
N GLY A 28 2.56 5.52 -13.72
CA GLY A 28 2.00 4.18 -13.49
C GLY A 28 1.70 3.82 -12.03
N THR A 29 1.86 4.77 -11.11
CA THR A 29 1.61 4.52 -9.68
C THR A 29 0.10 4.51 -9.35
N VAL A 30 -0.30 3.63 -8.43
CA VAL A 30 -1.58 3.73 -7.73
C VAL A 30 -1.38 4.58 -6.46
N PHE A 31 -2.09 5.70 -6.38
CA PHE A 31 -1.99 6.64 -5.26
C PHE A 31 -3.07 6.37 -4.20
N GLY A 32 -2.68 6.27 -2.93
CA GLY A 32 -3.58 6.14 -1.79
C GLY A 32 -3.85 7.49 -1.14
N ALA A 33 -5.02 8.07 -1.41
CA ALA A 33 -5.42 9.38 -0.90
C ALA A 33 -6.30 9.21 0.34
N PHE A 34 -5.70 9.36 1.53
CA PHE A 34 -6.38 9.09 2.81
C PHE A 34 -6.36 10.30 3.74
N ARG A 35 -7.47 10.55 4.44
CA ARG A 35 -7.50 11.50 5.56
C ARG A 35 -6.61 11.04 6.71
N GLY A 36 -5.52 11.75 6.97
CA GLY A 36 -4.68 11.59 8.15
C GLY A 36 -5.15 12.47 9.31
N ALA A 37 -4.49 12.32 10.47
CA ALA A 37 -4.80 13.12 11.66
C ALA A 37 -4.35 14.59 11.55
N ARG A 38 -3.28 14.86 10.78
CA ARG A 38 -2.71 16.21 10.59
C ARG A 38 -2.82 16.72 9.16
N VAL A 39 -2.84 15.80 8.19
CA VAL A 39 -2.76 16.10 6.76
C VAL A 39 -3.82 15.28 6.05
N ASN A 40 -4.60 15.91 5.17
CA ASN A 40 -5.54 15.21 4.32
C ASN A 40 -4.85 14.80 3.01
N GLY A 41 -4.68 13.49 2.77
CA GLY A 41 -4.10 12.96 1.54
C GLY A 41 -4.93 13.24 0.28
N GLU A 42 -6.24 13.49 0.45
CA GLU A 42 -7.16 13.81 -0.64
C GLU A 42 -6.84 15.15 -1.31
N ASP A 43 -6.26 16.10 -0.55
CA ASP A 43 -5.87 17.41 -1.06
C ASP A 43 -4.72 17.31 -2.09
N PHE A 44 -3.97 16.21 -2.09
CA PHE A 44 -2.82 15.98 -2.98
C PHE A 44 -3.14 15.13 -4.20
N ILE A 45 -4.41 14.78 -4.43
CA ILE A 45 -4.85 14.03 -5.62
C ILE A 45 -4.40 14.73 -6.92
N PRO A 46 -4.59 16.05 -7.10
CA PRO A 46 -4.15 16.72 -8.33
C PRO A 46 -2.63 16.60 -8.56
N ALA A 47 -1.84 16.75 -7.49
CA ALA A 47 -0.38 16.63 -7.56
C ALA A 47 0.07 15.21 -7.90
N ALA A 48 -0.57 14.19 -7.32
CA ALA A 48 -0.29 12.79 -7.64
C ALA A 48 -0.61 12.47 -9.10
N ILE A 49 -1.74 12.94 -9.63
CA ILE A 49 -2.11 12.74 -11.03
C ILE A 49 -1.12 13.44 -11.96
N ALA A 50 -0.73 14.68 -11.64
CA ALA A 50 0.29 15.40 -12.40
C ALA A 50 1.66 14.68 -12.41
N ALA A 51 1.99 13.98 -11.32
CA ALA A 51 3.19 13.14 -11.22
C ALA A 51 3.07 11.77 -11.93
N GLY A 52 1.90 11.45 -12.50
CA GLY A 52 1.68 10.24 -13.30
C GLY A 52 0.95 9.10 -12.57
N ALA A 53 0.23 9.38 -11.48
CA ALA A 53 -0.69 8.41 -10.91
C ALA A 53 -1.79 8.04 -11.91
N ILE A 54 -1.95 6.75 -12.18
CA ILE A 54 -2.96 6.24 -13.12
C ILE A 54 -4.27 5.86 -12.43
N ALA A 55 -4.21 5.64 -11.11
CA ALA A 55 -5.37 5.36 -10.29
C ALA A 55 -5.21 5.98 -8.89
N VAL A 56 -6.34 6.32 -8.29
CA VAL A 56 -6.42 6.91 -6.96
C VAL A 56 -7.41 6.11 -6.12
N VAL A 57 -6.95 5.57 -5.00
CA VAL A 57 -7.80 4.93 -3.99
C VAL A 57 -8.19 5.98 -2.96
N THR A 58 -9.48 6.25 -2.82
CA THR A 58 -10.01 7.29 -1.93
C THR A 58 -11.41 6.93 -1.43
N ARG A 59 -11.94 7.70 -0.48
CA ARG A 59 -13.30 7.50 0.04
C ARG A 59 -14.35 7.79 -1.02
N THR A 60 -15.55 7.26 -0.83
CA THR A 60 -16.72 7.57 -1.66
C THR A 60 -17.01 9.09 -1.63
N GLY A 61 -17.27 9.67 -2.81
CA GLY A 61 -17.65 11.08 -2.97
C GLY A 61 -16.49 12.07 -3.11
N VAL A 62 -15.23 11.63 -3.06
CA VAL A 62 -14.08 12.51 -3.39
C VAL A 62 -13.91 12.57 -4.91
N PRO A 63 -13.90 13.77 -5.53
CA PRO A 63 -13.74 13.87 -6.97
C PRO A 63 -12.32 13.50 -7.40
N VAL A 64 -12.23 12.67 -8.43
CA VAL A 64 -10.97 12.30 -9.10
C VAL A 64 -11.20 12.46 -10.60
N THR A 65 -10.40 13.30 -11.25
CA THR A 65 -10.50 13.57 -12.69
C THR A 65 -9.18 13.16 -13.35
N SER A 66 -9.23 12.63 -14.57
CA SER A 66 -8.03 12.27 -15.36
C SER A 66 -7.22 11.07 -14.83
N ALA A 67 -7.74 10.33 -13.86
CA ALA A 67 -7.24 9.03 -13.39
C ALA A 67 -8.41 8.12 -13.00
N ILE A 68 -8.16 6.82 -12.88
CA ILE A 68 -9.19 5.88 -12.44
C ILE A 68 -9.43 6.05 -10.93
N ALA A 69 -10.68 6.30 -10.56
CA ALA A 69 -11.09 6.45 -9.17
C ALA A 69 -11.52 5.09 -8.60
N ILE A 70 -10.88 4.68 -7.50
CA ILE A 70 -11.27 3.49 -6.74
C ILE A 70 -11.86 3.97 -5.41
N HIS A 71 -13.19 4.09 -5.38
CA HIS A 71 -13.92 4.50 -4.18
C HIS A 71 -14.19 3.33 -3.25
N ALA A 72 -13.99 3.55 -1.96
CA ALA A 72 -14.35 2.59 -0.93
C ALA A 72 -14.61 3.29 0.40
N ASP A 73 -15.44 2.69 1.26
CA ASP A 73 -15.67 3.22 2.61
C ASP A 73 -14.42 3.09 3.48
N GLU A 74 -13.62 2.04 3.26
CA GLU A 74 -12.32 1.80 3.89
C GLU A 74 -11.17 1.83 2.87
N PRO A 75 -10.80 3.01 2.36
CA PRO A 75 -9.84 3.13 1.24
C PRO A 75 -8.45 2.61 1.59
N ARG A 76 -8.03 2.69 2.86
CA ARG A 76 -6.76 2.11 3.34
C ARG A 76 -6.73 0.59 3.21
N ALA A 77 -7.84 -0.08 3.56
CA ALA A 77 -7.95 -1.53 3.49
C ALA A 77 -7.94 -2.01 2.04
N VAL A 78 -8.68 -1.33 1.15
CA VAL A 78 -8.68 -1.61 -0.29
C VAL A 78 -7.29 -1.41 -0.88
N PHE A 79 -6.64 -0.29 -0.62
CA PHE A 79 -5.28 -0.03 -1.10
C PHE A 79 -4.29 -1.10 -0.65
N ALA A 80 -4.34 -1.51 0.62
CA ALA A 80 -3.49 -2.58 1.15
C ALA A 80 -3.72 -3.92 0.43
N ARG A 81 -4.97 -4.29 0.13
CA ARG A 81 -5.29 -5.52 -0.62
C ARG A 81 -4.80 -5.46 -2.08
N LEU A 82 -4.93 -4.32 -2.74
CA LEU A 82 -4.40 -4.13 -4.10
C LEU A 82 -2.88 -4.22 -4.11
N ALA A 83 -2.21 -3.56 -3.17
CA ALA A 83 -0.76 -3.66 -3.02
C ALA A 83 -0.33 -5.09 -2.71
N ALA A 84 -1.08 -5.83 -1.89
CA ALA A 84 -0.80 -7.23 -1.57
C ALA A 84 -0.80 -8.12 -2.83
N LYS A 85 -1.76 -7.93 -3.74
CA LYS A 85 -1.77 -8.66 -5.02
C LYS A 85 -0.56 -8.30 -5.90
N PHE A 86 -0.15 -7.03 -5.92
CA PHE A 86 0.94 -6.55 -6.77
C PHE A 86 2.33 -6.97 -6.29
N PHE A 87 2.60 -6.90 -4.98
CA PHE A 87 3.91 -7.20 -4.40
C PHE A 87 4.11 -8.68 -4.04
N ALA A 88 3.17 -9.55 -4.39
CA ALA A 88 3.33 -10.99 -4.22
C ALA A 88 4.50 -11.53 -5.06
N PRO A 89 5.12 -12.65 -4.65
CA PRO A 89 4.78 -13.49 -3.49
C PRO A 89 5.32 -12.95 -2.16
N PHE A 90 4.72 -13.39 -1.06
CA PHE A 90 5.15 -13.09 0.31
C PHE A 90 5.88 -14.28 0.94
N PRO A 91 6.65 -14.07 2.04
CA PRO A 91 7.19 -15.16 2.83
C PRO A 91 6.09 -16.13 3.29
N ALA A 92 6.34 -17.44 3.17
CA ALA A 92 5.40 -18.48 3.55
C ALA A 92 5.05 -18.45 5.06
N THR A 93 5.94 -17.90 5.89
CA THR A 93 5.73 -17.73 7.33
C THR A 93 5.89 -16.26 7.68
N THR A 94 4.83 -15.66 8.22
CA THR A 94 4.82 -14.30 8.75
C THR A 94 4.24 -14.33 10.15
N VAL A 95 4.93 -13.74 11.13
CA VAL A 95 4.51 -13.68 12.53
C VAL A 95 4.41 -12.23 12.96
N ALA A 96 3.28 -11.86 13.58
CA ALA A 96 3.06 -10.53 14.13
C ALA A 96 3.15 -10.57 15.67
N VAL A 97 3.95 -9.67 16.24
CA VAL A 97 4.07 -9.51 17.70
C VAL A 97 3.38 -8.22 18.11
N THR A 98 2.35 -8.34 18.96
CA THR A 98 1.61 -7.20 19.52
C THR A 98 1.66 -7.21 21.04
N GLY A 99 1.40 -6.05 21.66
CA GLY A 99 1.44 -5.86 23.10
C GLY A 99 1.94 -4.47 23.48
N THR A 100 1.66 -4.03 24.71
CA THR A 100 2.09 -2.71 25.19
C THR A 100 3.63 -2.63 25.25
N ASN A 101 4.28 -3.67 25.77
CA ASN A 101 5.73 -3.76 25.95
C ASN A 101 6.30 -5.02 25.28
N GLY A 102 7.61 -5.04 25.05
CA GLY A 102 8.33 -6.25 24.61
C GLY A 102 8.25 -6.59 23.11
N LYS A 103 7.42 -5.92 22.32
CA LYS A 103 7.25 -6.19 20.87
C LYS A 103 8.58 -6.30 20.11
N THR A 104 9.42 -5.27 20.20
CA THR A 104 10.70 -5.20 19.50
C THR A 104 11.66 -6.30 19.98
N SER A 105 11.79 -6.46 21.31
CA SER A 105 12.65 -7.50 21.89
C SER A 105 12.22 -8.91 21.47
N SER A 106 10.91 -9.20 21.53
CA SER A 106 10.36 -10.49 21.13
C SER A 106 10.50 -10.76 19.63
N ALA A 107 10.20 -9.78 18.77
CA ALA A 107 10.36 -9.93 17.32
C ALA A 107 11.84 -10.16 16.93
N GLU A 108 12.75 -9.49 17.62
CA GLU A 108 14.19 -9.63 17.39
C GLU A 108 14.72 -10.99 17.88
N LEU A 109 14.30 -11.45 19.06
CA LEU A 109 14.62 -12.79 19.56
C LEU A 109 14.12 -13.89 18.61
N VAL A 110 12.87 -13.79 18.12
CA VAL A 110 12.32 -14.75 17.14
C VAL A 110 13.16 -14.77 15.85
N ARG A 111 13.53 -13.60 15.32
CA ARG A 111 14.40 -13.50 14.14
C ARG A 111 15.76 -14.17 14.35
N GLN A 112 16.38 -13.95 15.51
CA GLN A 112 17.69 -14.55 15.84
C GLN A 112 17.59 -16.07 15.97
N LEU A 113 16.57 -16.58 16.65
CA LEU A 113 16.33 -18.03 16.79
C LEU A 113 16.12 -18.70 15.43
N TRP A 114 15.34 -18.09 14.54
CA TRP A 114 15.16 -18.62 13.18
C TRP A 114 16.46 -18.61 12.38
N ARG A 115 17.30 -17.57 12.48
CA ARG A 115 18.61 -17.57 11.83
C ARG A 115 19.53 -18.65 12.38
N GLN A 116 19.53 -18.87 13.70
CA GLN A 116 20.30 -19.96 14.33
C GLN A 116 19.80 -21.35 13.90
N ALA A 117 18.50 -21.49 13.63
CA ALA A 117 17.91 -22.71 13.07
C ALA A 117 18.15 -22.87 11.54
N GLY A 118 18.89 -21.96 10.90
CA GLY A 118 19.24 -22.04 9.48
C GLY A 118 18.22 -21.39 8.53
N HIS A 119 17.22 -20.66 9.02
CA HIS A 119 16.26 -19.94 8.18
C HIS A 119 16.73 -18.53 7.83
N VAL A 120 16.43 -18.08 6.61
CA VAL A 120 16.55 -16.67 6.23
C VAL A 120 15.40 -15.90 6.89
N ALA A 121 15.72 -15.03 7.85
CA ALA A 121 14.73 -14.27 8.61
C ALA A 121 15.04 -12.77 8.65
N ALA A 122 13.96 -11.97 8.66
CA ALA A 122 13.92 -10.52 8.83
C ALA A 122 12.88 -10.13 9.89
N SER A 123 13.07 -8.99 10.54
CA SER A 123 12.10 -8.36 11.46
C SER A 123 11.86 -6.93 11.01
N ILE A 124 10.66 -6.43 11.25
CA ILE A 124 10.24 -5.06 10.95
C ILE A 124 9.45 -4.57 12.17
N GLY A 125 9.82 -3.43 12.75
CA GLY A 125 9.19 -2.86 13.93
C GLY A 125 9.92 -1.65 14.48
#